data_AF-A0A833QMT2-F1
#
_entry.id   AF-A0A833QMT2-F1
#
_cell.length_a   1.000
_cell.length_b   1.000
_cell.length_c   1.000
_cell.angle_alpha   90.00
_cell.angle_beta   90.00
_cell.angle_gamma   90.00
#
_symmetry.space_group_name_H-M   'P 1'
#
loop_
_entity.id
_entity.type
_entity.pdbx_description
1 polymer ?
#
loop_
_entity_poly.entity_id
_entity_poly.type
_entity_poly.pdbx_seq_one_letter_code
_entity_poly.pdbx_strand_id
1 'polypeptide(L)'
;MEKREGESTGSVDTADIVRELARRAMEKAMEKSMAAQAAIDSAIDAAFVAAGAASDFSSDRLLEAKEKVELIKSQYVSHEEMAIAKIKEGVLAARSHPGLCLGVATGTGLILLKGPRQYLIQTLRRTFVSNEVLITSAKTDVNGLRQSLNLITNENRKLMERSLNAERQFEKGLATFKEEGRAIERQLHNIKRVENEIRDLKEVLHQLPRPQASPFKSQAAKLDSEVKREKKALSAALSKILNHGVSF
;
A
#
# COMPACT_ATOMS: atom_id res chain seq x y z
N MET A 1 -92.97 19.13 27.53
CA MET A 1 -92.81 19.88 28.80
C MET A 1 -91.81 19.09 29.63
N GLU A 2 -90.68 19.56 30.14
CA GLU A 2 -90.15 20.91 30.36
C GLU A 2 -88.64 20.79 30.71
N LYS A 3 -87.94 21.93 30.56
CA LYS A 3 -86.52 22.31 30.80
C LYS A 3 -85.81 21.71 32.04
N ARG A 4 -84.50 21.44 31.93
CA ARG A 4 -83.29 22.15 32.50
C ARG A 4 -83.34 22.28 34.05
N GLU A 5 -82.30 22.05 34.85
CA GLU A 5 -80.94 22.62 34.99
C GLU A 5 -80.17 21.64 35.94
N GLY A 6 -78.84 21.46 36.03
CA GLY A 6 -77.70 22.35 35.84
C GLY A 6 -77.09 22.72 37.20
N GLU A 7 -76.00 22.06 37.64
CA GLU A 7 -74.91 22.57 38.53
C GLU A 7 -73.96 21.41 38.90
N SER A 8 -72.73 21.27 38.39
CA SER A 8 -71.50 22.04 38.65
C SER A 8 -70.95 21.95 40.08
N THR A 9 -69.88 21.18 40.26
CA THR A 9 -68.66 21.44 41.09
C THR A 9 -67.80 20.16 41.06
N GLY A 10 -66.47 20.14 40.99
CA GLY A 10 -65.47 21.19 41.02
C GLY A 10 -64.12 20.68 40.54
N SER A 11 -63.33 21.64 40.07
CA SER A 11 -61.90 21.57 39.78
C SER A 11 -61.08 21.22 41.02
N VAL A 12 -60.52 20.01 41.08
CA VAL A 12 -59.38 19.69 41.97
C VAL A 12 -58.17 19.42 41.08
N ASP A 13 -57.41 20.49 40.95
CA ASP A 13 -56.00 20.69 40.59
C ASP A 13 -55.19 19.57 39.89
N THR A 14 -55.14 19.61 38.56
CA THR A 14 -54.20 18.82 37.74
C THR A 14 -52.76 19.31 37.85
N ALA A 15 -52.52 20.56 38.26
CA ALA A 15 -51.16 21.10 38.41
C ALA A 15 -50.48 20.52 39.66
N ASP A 16 -51.24 20.26 40.72
CA ASP A 16 -50.73 19.63 41.95
C ASP A 16 -50.33 18.16 41.73
N ILE A 17 -51.09 17.42 40.91
CA ILE A 17 -50.75 16.03 40.55
C ILE A 17 -49.45 15.96 39.76
N VAL A 18 -49.23 16.90 38.84
CA VAL A 18 -48.00 16.97 38.03
C VAL A 18 -46.80 17.39 38.86
N ARG A 19 -46.97 18.33 39.80
CA ARG A 19 -45.92 18.71 40.77
C ARG A 19 -45.52 17.54 41.66
N GLU A 20 -46.50 16.76 42.12
CA GLU A 20 -46.26 15.61 42.98
C GLU A 20 -45.59 14.44 42.23
N LEU A 21 -45.95 14.22 40.97
CA LEU A 21 -45.25 13.28 40.08
C LEU A 21 -43.81 13.71 39.79
N ALA A 22 -43.58 15.00 39.55
CA ALA A 22 -42.24 15.54 39.34
C ALA A 22 -41.38 15.42 40.61
N ARG A 23 -41.96 15.68 41.79
CA ARG A 23 -41.30 15.51 43.09
C ARG A 23 -40.89 14.05 43.32
N ARG A 24 -41.79 13.09 43.07
CA ARG A 24 -41.50 11.64 43.19
C ARG A 24 -40.45 11.16 42.17
N ALA A 25 -40.42 11.74 40.98
CA ALA A 25 -39.40 11.40 39.97
C ALA A 25 -38.02 11.93 40.38
N MET A 26 -37.94 13.14 40.96
CA MET A 26 -36.69 13.68 41.50
C MET A 26 -36.20 12.88 42.71
N GLU A 27 -37.09 12.47 43.61
CA GLU A 27 -36.73 11.67 44.79
C GLU A 27 -36.16 10.30 44.40
N LYS A 28 -36.78 9.63 43.41
CA LYS A 28 -36.24 8.37 42.83
C LYS A 28 -34.94 8.57 42.05
N ALA A 29 -34.74 9.71 41.42
CA ALA A 29 -33.48 10.05 40.75
C ALA A 29 -32.37 10.28 41.77
N MET A 30 -32.68 10.94 42.88
CA MET A 30 -31.75 11.23 43.98
C MET A 30 -31.37 9.94 44.73
N GLU A 31 -32.33 9.03 44.96
CA GLU A 31 -32.08 7.71 45.52
C GLU A 31 -31.16 6.87 44.63
N LYS A 32 -31.38 6.91 43.30
CA LYS A 32 -30.50 6.20 42.34
C LYS A 32 -29.12 6.82 42.21
N SER A 33 -28.99 8.15 42.29
CA SER A 33 -27.67 8.79 42.31
C SER A 33 -26.91 8.46 43.60
N MET A 34 -27.61 8.42 44.74
CA MET A 34 -27.01 8.06 46.02
C MET A 34 -26.61 6.57 46.06
N ALA A 35 -27.44 5.68 45.49
CA ALA A 35 -27.09 4.28 45.31
C ALA A 35 -25.93 4.07 44.33
N ALA A 36 -25.82 4.89 43.28
CA ALA A 36 -24.69 4.86 42.36
C ALA A 36 -23.40 5.35 43.02
N GLN A 37 -23.47 6.40 43.85
CA GLN A 37 -22.33 6.87 44.65
C GLN A 37 -21.88 5.80 45.65
N ALA A 38 -22.81 5.18 46.38
CA ALA A 38 -22.50 4.09 47.30
C ALA A 38 -21.89 2.86 46.60
N ALA A 39 -22.35 2.54 45.39
CA ALA A 39 -21.79 1.46 44.58
C ALA A 39 -20.38 1.79 44.05
N ILE A 40 -20.11 3.06 43.73
CA ILE A 40 -18.78 3.54 43.34
C ILE A 40 -17.82 3.47 44.52
N ASP A 41 -18.23 3.95 45.69
CA ASP A 41 -17.40 3.89 46.90
C ASP A 41 -17.11 2.43 47.30
N SER A 42 -18.12 1.55 47.21
CA SER A 42 -17.93 0.10 47.44
C SER A 42 -17.03 -0.57 46.39
N ALA A 43 -17.08 -0.16 45.12
CA ALA A 43 -16.19 -0.67 44.08
C ALA A 43 -14.74 -0.19 44.25
N ILE A 44 -14.55 1.03 44.76
CA ILE A 44 -13.23 1.56 45.13
C ILE A 44 -12.67 0.77 46.30
N ASP A 45 -13.46 0.50 47.34
CA ASP A 45 -13.04 -0.32 48.48
C ASP A 45 -12.73 -1.76 48.05
N ALA A 46 -13.53 -2.35 47.16
CA ALA A 46 -13.30 -3.69 46.62
C ALA A 46 -12.03 -3.75 45.75
N ALA A 47 -11.77 -2.72 44.93
CA ALA A 47 -10.52 -2.58 44.20
C ALA A 47 -9.32 -2.41 45.14
N PHE A 48 -9.52 -1.74 46.28
CA PHE A 48 -8.51 -1.58 47.32
C PHE A 48 -8.17 -2.90 48.02
N VAL A 49 -9.18 -3.71 48.34
CA VAL A 49 -9.00 -5.06 48.92
C VAL A 49 -8.35 -6.00 47.92
N ALA A 50 -8.72 -5.94 46.63
CA ALA A 50 -8.09 -6.70 45.56
C ALA A 50 -6.64 -6.26 45.28
N ALA A 51 -6.36 -4.96 45.38
CA ALA A 51 -5.00 -4.43 45.27
C ALA A 51 -4.15 -4.76 46.52
N GLY A 52 -4.76 -4.80 47.71
CA GLY A 52 -4.12 -5.27 48.94
C GLY A 52 -3.82 -6.77 48.94
N ALA A 53 -4.64 -7.58 48.24
CA ALA A 53 -4.37 -8.99 47.99
C ALA A 53 -3.25 -9.22 46.95
N ALA A 54 -2.93 -8.21 46.13
CA ALA A 54 -1.78 -8.18 45.22
C ALA A 54 -0.57 -7.50 45.89
N SER A 55 -0.27 -7.90 47.13
CA SER A 55 0.68 -7.29 48.09
C SER A 55 2.17 -7.24 47.67
N ASP A 56 2.49 -7.44 46.39
CA ASP A 56 3.86 -7.40 45.85
C ASP A 56 4.16 -6.11 45.04
N PHE A 57 3.26 -5.13 45.01
CA PHE A 57 3.49 -3.84 44.34
C PHE A 57 3.71 -2.71 45.37
N SER A 58 4.81 -1.96 45.25
CA SER A 58 5.31 -1.03 46.27
C SER A 58 4.30 0.02 46.76
N SER A 59 4.32 0.31 48.07
CA SER A 59 3.43 1.27 48.73
C SER A 59 3.44 2.67 48.11
N ASP A 60 4.57 3.09 47.53
CA ASP A 60 4.70 4.38 46.83
C ASP A 60 3.81 4.46 45.59
N ARG A 61 3.66 3.35 44.83
CA ARG A 61 2.79 3.33 43.64
C ARG A 61 1.31 3.27 44.01
N LEU A 62 0.98 2.70 45.17
CA LEU A 62 -0.38 2.76 45.72
C LEU A 62 -0.75 4.17 46.20
N LEU A 63 0.19 4.90 46.80
CA LEU A 63 0.00 6.31 47.16
C LEU A 63 -0.13 7.19 45.93
N GLU A 64 0.71 7.01 44.91
CA GLU A 64 0.62 7.74 43.63
C GLU A 64 -0.70 7.41 42.90
N ALA A 65 -1.15 6.16 42.93
CA ALA A 65 -2.44 5.77 42.37
C ALA A 65 -3.61 6.38 43.14
N LYS A 66 -3.55 6.42 44.49
CA LYS A 66 -4.56 7.11 45.31
C LYS A 66 -4.64 8.59 44.97
N GLU A 67 -3.50 9.27 44.92
CA GLU A 67 -3.44 10.70 44.61
C GLU A 67 -4.02 10.98 43.22
N LYS A 68 -3.62 10.19 42.20
CA LYS A 68 -4.18 10.32 40.85
C LYS A 68 -5.68 10.05 40.80
N VAL A 69 -6.18 9.07 41.56
CA VAL A 69 -7.62 8.79 41.64
C VAL A 69 -8.39 9.92 42.33
N GLU A 70 -7.85 10.50 43.41
CA GLU A 70 -8.46 11.66 44.08
C GLU A 70 -8.43 12.92 43.21
N LEU A 71 -7.34 13.13 42.47
CA LEU A 71 -7.20 14.23 41.52
C LEU A 71 -8.20 14.09 40.37
N ILE A 72 -8.37 12.87 39.85
CA ILE A 72 -9.41 12.56 38.87
C ILE A 72 -10.81 12.74 39.46
N LYS A 73 -11.04 12.33 40.71
CA LYS A 73 -12.34 12.49 41.41
C LYS A 73 -12.69 13.97 41.57
N SER A 74 -11.75 14.80 42.01
CA SER A 74 -11.97 16.24 42.19
C SER A 74 -12.15 16.98 40.85
N GLN A 75 -11.35 16.64 39.83
CA GLN A 75 -11.53 17.18 38.48
C GLN A 75 -12.88 16.74 37.89
N TYR A 76 -13.27 15.49 38.11
CA TYR A 76 -14.57 14.98 37.67
C TYR A 76 -15.73 15.71 38.34
N VAL A 77 -15.69 15.90 39.66
CA VAL A 77 -16.72 16.64 40.40
C VAL A 77 -16.83 18.09 39.91
N SER A 78 -15.71 18.77 39.66
CA SER A 78 -15.73 20.14 39.11
C SER A 78 -16.32 20.20 37.70
N HIS A 79 -15.98 19.24 36.83
CA HIS A 79 -16.57 19.15 35.49
C HIS A 79 -18.03 18.73 35.51
N GLU A 80 -18.43 17.89 36.46
CA GLU A 80 -19.81 17.49 36.71
C GLU A 80 -20.65 18.69 37.18
N GLU A 81 -20.17 19.47 38.15
CA GLU A 81 -20.84 20.68 38.62
C GLU A 81 -20.98 21.72 37.51
N MET A 82 -19.94 21.93 36.71
CA MET A 82 -19.98 22.84 35.55
C MET A 82 -20.91 22.33 34.45
N ALA A 83 -20.95 21.01 34.21
CA ALA A 83 -21.87 20.41 33.25
C ALA A 83 -23.32 20.52 33.75
N ILE A 84 -23.60 20.25 35.03
CA ILE A 84 -24.92 20.40 35.64
C ILE A 84 -25.35 21.88 35.63
N ALA A 85 -24.43 22.82 35.88
CA ALA A 85 -24.70 24.25 35.79
C ALA A 85 -25.09 24.65 34.35
N LYS A 86 -24.31 24.22 33.35
CA LYS A 86 -24.62 24.46 31.92
C LYS A 86 -25.89 23.74 31.46
N ILE A 87 -26.20 22.58 32.02
CA ILE A 87 -27.46 21.86 31.76
C ILE A 87 -28.63 22.64 32.37
N LYS A 88 -28.52 23.15 33.60
CA LYS A 88 -29.56 24.01 34.20
C LYS A 88 -29.78 25.29 33.40
N GLU A 89 -28.70 25.91 32.94
CA GLU A 89 -28.74 27.08 32.05
C GLU A 89 -29.36 26.72 30.69
N GLY A 90 -29.00 25.56 30.14
CA GLY A 90 -29.60 24.99 28.93
C GLY A 90 -31.07 24.62 29.07
N VAL A 91 -31.54 24.22 30.25
CA VAL A 91 -32.95 23.96 30.57
C VAL A 91 -33.74 25.28 30.73
N LEU A 92 -33.12 26.33 31.26
CA LEU A 92 -33.69 27.67 31.27
C LEU A 92 -33.76 28.27 29.85
N ALA A 93 -32.72 28.08 29.04
CA ALA A 93 -32.71 28.48 27.62
C ALA A 93 -33.67 27.62 26.77
N ALA A 94 -33.86 26.34 27.09
CA ALA A 94 -34.83 25.44 26.45
C ALA A 94 -36.26 25.96 26.53
N ARG A 95 -36.63 26.59 27.67
CA ARG A 95 -37.94 27.23 27.86
C ARG A 95 -38.19 28.35 26.85
N SER A 96 -37.14 28.99 26.34
CA SER A 96 -37.24 30.06 25.34
C SER A 96 -37.26 29.57 23.88
N HIS A 97 -36.71 28.38 23.60
CA HIS A 97 -36.62 27.80 22.24
C HIS A 97 -36.89 26.28 22.22
N PRO A 98 -38.15 25.83 22.18
CA PRO A 98 -38.52 24.41 22.31
C PRO A 98 -38.06 23.50 21.16
N GLY A 99 -37.76 24.05 19.98
CA GLY A 99 -37.36 23.28 18.79
C GLY A 99 -35.93 22.73 18.82
N LEU A 100 -35.00 23.36 19.55
CA LEU A 100 -33.60 22.94 19.61
C LEU A 100 -33.33 21.83 20.65
N CYS A 101 -34.22 21.67 21.63
CA CYS A 101 -34.03 20.75 22.74
C CYS A 101 -34.28 19.28 22.39
N LEU A 102 -35.10 19.01 21.37
CA LEU A 102 -35.37 17.64 20.91
C LEU A 102 -34.10 16.94 20.39
N GLY A 103 -33.22 17.71 19.73
CA GLY A 103 -31.97 17.19 19.16
C GLY A 103 -30.91 16.84 20.22
N VAL A 104 -30.79 17.67 21.27
CA VAL A 104 -29.82 17.42 22.35
C VAL A 104 -30.24 16.23 23.22
N ALA A 105 -31.54 16.12 23.56
CA ALA A 105 -32.07 15.03 24.37
C ALA A 105 -31.95 13.65 23.69
N THR A 106 -32.17 13.59 22.37
CA THR A 106 -32.02 12.34 21.60
C THR A 106 -30.56 11.89 21.51
N GLY A 107 -29.63 12.83 21.33
CA GLY A 107 -28.19 12.54 21.31
C GLY A 107 -27.66 11.98 22.63
N THR A 108 -28.10 12.52 23.78
CA THR A 108 -27.71 11.98 25.10
C THR A 108 -28.41 10.66 25.42
N GLY A 109 -29.65 10.47 24.96
CA GLY A 109 -30.40 9.22 25.11
C GLY A 109 -29.66 8.01 24.51
N LEU A 110 -29.05 8.17 23.33
CA LEU A 110 -28.29 7.11 22.66
C LEU A 110 -27.05 6.64 23.43
N ILE A 111 -26.44 7.49 24.24
CA ILE A 111 -25.27 7.16 25.05
C ILE A 111 -25.67 6.50 26.38
N LEU A 112 -26.78 6.94 26.98
CA LEU A 112 -27.26 6.41 28.27
C LEU A 112 -28.04 5.09 28.15
N LEU A 113 -28.65 4.79 26.99
CA LEU A 113 -29.43 3.56 26.78
C LEU A 113 -28.52 2.31 26.72
N LYS A 114 -28.89 1.26 27.48
CA LYS A 114 -28.07 0.05 27.69
C LYS A 114 -27.80 -0.77 26.42
N GLY A 115 -28.73 -0.78 25.46
CA GLY A 115 -28.61 -1.48 24.18
C GLY A 115 -27.52 -0.92 23.25
N PRO A 116 -27.61 0.36 22.81
CA PRO A 116 -26.62 0.96 21.92
C PRO A 116 -25.21 0.99 22.53
N ARG A 117 -25.08 1.14 23.86
CA ARG A 117 -23.78 1.05 24.55
C ARG A 117 -23.09 -0.31 24.38
N GLN A 118 -23.83 -1.42 24.54
CA GLN A 118 -23.27 -2.76 24.37
C GLN A 118 -22.86 -3.03 22.92
N TYR A 119 -23.66 -2.54 21.97
CA TYR A 119 -23.35 -2.62 20.55
C TYR A 119 -22.06 -1.88 20.19
N LEU A 120 -21.86 -0.67 20.73
CA LEU A 120 -20.62 0.09 20.54
C LEU A 120 -19.41 -0.63 21.14
N ILE A 121 -19.50 -1.14 22.38
CA ILE A 121 -18.40 -1.86 23.02
C ILE A 121 -18.03 -3.13 22.26
N GLN A 122 -19.01 -3.89 21.77
CA GLN A 122 -18.75 -5.11 21.00
C GLN A 122 -18.13 -4.81 19.63
N THR A 123 -18.59 -3.74 18.98
CA THR A 123 -18.02 -3.26 17.71
C THR A 123 -16.59 -2.76 17.88
N LEU A 124 -16.33 -2.01 18.95
CA LEU A 124 -14.99 -1.54 19.30
C LEU A 124 -14.07 -2.71 19.66
N ARG A 125 -14.52 -3.68 20.46
CA ARG A 125 -13.73 -4.87 20.80
C ARG A 125 -13.38 -5.73 19.58
N ARG A 126 -14.21 -5.74 18.54
CA ARG A 126 -13.93 -6.42 17.27
C ARG A 126 -12.92 -5.66 16.39
N THR A 127 -12.84 -4.34 16.53
CA THR A 127 -11.88 -3.50 15.77
C THR A 127 -10.53 -3.38 16.46
N PHE A 128 -10.47 -3.49 17.79
CA PHE A 128 -9.23 -3.67 18.54
C PHE A 128 -8.79 -5.14 18.49
N VAL A 129 -8.25 -5.55 17.34
CA VAL A 129 -7.51 -6.81 17.16
C VAL A 129 -6.39 -6.87 18.22
N SER A 130 -6.22 -8.01 18.91
CA SER A 130 -5.20 -8.13 19.95
C SER A 130 -3.80 -7.93 19.38
N ASN A 131 -2.90 -7.31 20.16
CA ASN A 131 -1.51 -7.07 19.74
C ASN A 131 -0.81 -8.35 19.25
N GLU A 132 -1.16 -9.51 19.82
CA GLU A 132 -0.62 -10.81 19.43
C GLU A 132 -0.99 -11.22 17.99
N VAL A 133 -2.22 -10.92 17.55
CA VAL A 133 -2.68 -11.21 16.18
C VAL A 133 -1.98 -10.30 15.16
N LEU A 134 -1.75 -9.04 15.50
CA LEU A 134 -0.99 -8.13 14.65
C LEU A 134 0.48 -8.56 14.52
N ILE A 135 1.11 -9.00 15.62
CA ILE A 135 2.51 -9.46 15.61
C ILE A 135 2.65 -10.76 14.81
N THR A 136 1.70 -11.70 14.94
CA THR A 136 1.72 -12.96 14.19
C THR A 136 1.52 -12.73 12.69
N SER A 137 0.58 -11.88 12.29
CA SER A 137 0.39 -11.47 10.88
C SER A 137 1.65 -10.77 10.33
N ALA A 138 2.23 -9.83 11.08
CA ALA A 138 3.45 -9.16 10.65
C ALA A 138 4.62 -10.15 10.48
N LYS A 139 4.72 -11.17 11.34
CA LYS A 139 5.74 -12.21 11.23
C LYS A 139 5.52 -13.10 10.00
N THR A 140 4.28 -13.46 9.67
CA THR A 140 3.99 -14.23 8.45
C THR A 140 4.32 -13.42 7.20
N ASP A 141 3.99 -12.12 7.19
CA ASP A 141 4.27 -11.23 6.06
C ASP A 141 5.78 -11.04 5.86
N VAL A 142 6.54 -10.80 6.94
CA VAL A 142 8.01 -10.71 6.89
C VAL A 142 8.64 -12.01 6.40
N ASN A 143 8.12 -13.16 6.81
CA ASN A 143 8.61 -14.45 6.33
C ASN A 143 8.30 -14.67 4.84
N GLY A 144 7.10 -14.31 4.38
CA GLY A 144 6.74 -14.33 2.96
C GLY A 144 7.64 -13.41 2.13
N LEU A 145 7.89 -12.19 2.62
CA LEU A 145 8.82 -11.25 1.99
C LEU A 145 10.24 -11.80 1.92
N ARG A 146 10.76 -12.39 3.01
CA ARG A 146 12.09 -13.02 3.02
C ARG A 146 12.21 -14.14 1.99
N GLN A 147 11.19 -14.99 1.85
CA GLN A 147 11.17 -16.03 0.84
C GLN A 147 11.20 -15.43 -0.58
N SER A 148 10.38 -14.40 -0.84
CA SER A 148 10.37 -13.72 -2.14
C SER A 148 11.70 -13.03 -2.47
N LEU A 149 12.34 -12.40 -1.48
CA LEU A 149 13.64 -11.76 -1.64
C LEU A 149 14.71 -12.79 -1.97
N ASN A 150 14.73 -13.93 -1.28
CA ASN A 150 15.68 -15.01 -1.55
C ASN A 150 15.50 -15.59 -2.96
N LEU A 151 14.25 -15.75 -3.42
CA LEU A 151 13.95 -16.18 -4.78
C LEU A 151 14.45 -15.16 -5.81
N ILE A 152 14.08 -13.89 -5.66
CA ILE A 152 14.50 -12.80 -6.56
C ILE A 152 16.01 -12.66 -6.57
N THR A 153 16.68 -12.76 -5.43
CA THR A 153 18.15 -12.66 -5.35
C THR A 153 18.83 -13.81 -6.09
N ASN A 154 18.31 -15.03 -5.96
CA ASN A 154 18.86 -16.19 -6.67
C ASN A 154 18.57 -16.12 -8.18
N GLU A 155 17.38 -15.69 -8.57
CA GLU A 155 17.03 -15.48 -9.97
C GLU A 155 17.89 -14.38 -10.59
N ASN A 156 18.07 -13.26 -9.90
CA ASN A 156 18.93 -12.17 -10.35
C ASN A 156 20.38 -12.65 -10.53
N ARG A 157 20.93 -13.41 -9.57
CA ARG A 157 22.27 -14.00 -9.70
C ARG A 157 22.38 -14.90 -10.94
N LYS A 158 21.39 -15.75 -11.19
CA LYS A 158 21.35 -16.63 -12.38
C LYS A 158 21.25 -15.83 -13.68
N LEU A 159 20.43 -14.78 -13.70
CA LEU A 159 20.29 -13.92 -14.87
C LEU A 159 21.58 -13.15 -15.16
N MET A 160 22.24 -12.64 -14.11
CA MET A 160 23.53 -11.96 -14.24
C MET A 160 24.62 -12.89 -14.79
N GLU A 161 24.68 -14.13 -14.28
CA GLU A 161 25.63 -15.13 -14.79
C GLU A 161 25.37 -15.49 -16.26
N ARG A 162 24.10 -15.66 -16.65
CA ARG A 162 23.70 -15.91 -18.04
C ARG A 162 24.02 -14.72 -18.94
N SER A 163 23.78 -13.49 -18.48
CA SER A 163 24.09 -12.26 -19.22
C SER A 163 25.58 -12.12 -19.45
N LEU A 164 26.40 -12.31 -18.41
CA LEU A 164 27.86 -12.26 -18.52
C LEU A 164 28.41 -13.35 -19.46
N ASN A 165 27.85 -14.55 -19.42
CA ASN A 165 28.26 -15.62 -20.33
C ASN A 165 27.84 -15.31 -21.78
N ALA A 166 26.63 -14.79 -21.99
CA ALA A 166 26.14 -14.38 -23.30
C ALA A 166 26.99 -13.24 -23.89
N GLU A 167 27.37 -12.26 -23.08
CA GLU A 167 28.27 -11.16 -23.46
C GLU A 167 29.63 -11.70 -23.90
N ARG A 168 30.26 -12.57 -23.11
CA ARG A 168 31.55 -13.20 -23.48
C ARG A 168 31.47 -14.00 -24.77
N GLN A 169 30.37 -14.72 -25.00
CA GLN A 169 30.17 -15.48 -26.24
C GLN A 169 29.95 -14.54 -27.42
N PHE A 170 29.22 -13.45 -27.22
CA PHE A 170 29.00 -12.42 -28.22
C PHE A 170 30.30 -11.72 -28.60
N GLU A 171 31.11 -11.31 -27.63
CA GLU A 171 32.42 -10.69 -27.87
C GLU A 171 33.35 -11.62 -28.67
N LYS A 172 33.40 -12.91 -28.30
CA LYS A 172 34.18 -13.91 -29.03
C LYS A 172 33.67 -14.08 -30.46
N GLY A 173 32.36 -14.23 -30.64
CA GLY A 173 31.73 -14.36 -31.96
C GLY A 173 31.95 -13.13 -32.83
N LEU A 174 31.91 -11.94 -32.23
CA LEU A 174 32.16 -10.67 -32.92
C LEU A 174 33.63 -10.53 -33.31
N ALA A 175 34.57 -10.98 -32.48
CA ALA A 175 35.99 -11.02 -32.82
C ALA A 175 36.27 -11.95 -34.01
N THR A 176 35.76 -13.18 -33.99
CA THR A 176 35.91 -14.14 -35.11
C THR A 176 35.26 -13.61 -36.38
N PHE A 177 34.09 -12.99 -36.27
CA PHE A 177 33.38 -12.41 -37.39
C PHE A 177 34.13 -11.21 -38.02
N LYS A 178 34.77 -10.37 -37.20
CA LYS A 178 35.66 -9.30 -37.68
C LYS A 178 36.90 -9.85 -38.38
N GLU A 179 37.48 -10.93 -37.88
CA GLU A 179 38.61 -11.59 -38.53
C GLU A 179 38.25 -12.16 -39.89
N GLU A 180 37.10 -12.84 -40.00
CA GLU A 180 36.57 -13.36 -41.26
C GLU A 180 36.26 -12.22 -42.25
N GLY A 181 35.65 -11.13 -41.80
CA GLY A 181 35.40 -9.97 -42.66
C GLY A 181 36.68 -9.34 -43.20
N ARG A 182 37.73 -9.20 -42.37
CA ARG A 182 39.06 -8.76 -42.82
C ARG A 182 39.73 -9.77 -43.77
N ALA A 183 39.44 -11.06 -43.65
CA ALA A 183 39.91 -12.05 -44.61
C ALA A 183 39.21 -11.89 -45.98
N ILE A 184 37.90 -11.64 -46.00
CA ILE A 184 37.13 -11.37 -47.22
C ILE A 184 37.65 -10.09 -47.90
N GLU A 185 37.91 -9.03 -47.14
CA GLU A 185 38.46 -7.78 -47.68
C GLU A 185 39.83 -8.00 -48.35
N ARG A 186 40.72 -8.75 -47.69
CA ARG A 186 42.03 -9.13 -48.27
C ARG A 186 41.87 -9.95 -49.54
N GLN A 187 40.95 -10.92 -49.57
CA GLN A 187 40.65 -11.69 -50.78
C GLN A 187 40.10 -10.81 -51.90
N LEU A 188 39.23 -9.84 -51.59
CA LEU A 188 38.69 -8.90 -52.56
C LEU A 188 39.79 -8.03 -53.17
N HIS A 189 40.79 -7.62 -52.37
CA HIS A 189 41.96 -6.92 -52.87
C HIS A 189 42.82 -7.79 -53.79
N ASN A 190 43.05 -9.05 -53.43
CA ASN A 190 43.77 -10.00 -54.27
C ASN A 190 43.05 -10.26 -55.60
N ILE A 191 41.73 -10.42 -55.57
CA ILE A 191 40.88 -10.56 -56.76
C ILE A 191 40.98 -9.32 -57.64
N LYS A 192 41.00 -8.12 -57.06
CA LYS A 192 41.18 -6.87 -57.81
C LYS A 192 42.56 -6.82 -58.50
N ARG A 193 43.61 -7.37 -57.86
CA ARG A 193 44.93 -7.50 -58.48
C ARG A 193 44.90 -8.50 -59.64
N VAL A 194 44.31 -9.68 -59.46
CA VAL A 194 44.15 -10.69 -60.52
C VAL A 194 43.31 -10.14 -61.68
N GLU A 195 42.26 -9.38 -61.40
CA GLU A 195 41.44 -8.70 -62.42
C GLU A 195 42.28 -7.74 -63.28
N ASN A 196 43.20 -6.99 -62.65
CA ASN A 196 44.14 -6.14 -63.39
C ASN A 196 45.12 -6.97 -64.23
N GLU A 197 45.70 -8.05 -63.68
CA GLU A 197 46.63 -8.93 -64.41
C GLU A 197 45.94 -9.60 -65.62
N ILE A 198 44.67 -10.01 -65.50
CA ILE A 198 43.87 -10.56 -66.61
C ILE A 198 43.58 -9.49 -67.66
N ARG A 199 43.30 -8.26 -67.23
CA ARG A 199 43.09 -7.12 -68.14
C ARG A 199 44.35 -6.82 -68.93
N ASP A 200 45.50 -6.78 -68.27
CA ASP A 200 46.80 -6.54 -68.90
C ASP A 200 47.15 -7.71 -69.87
N LEU A 201 46.87 -8.96 -69.48
CA LEU A 201 47.01 -10.13 -70.37
C LEU A 201 46.10 -10.03 -71.60
N LYS A 202 44.83 -9.62 -71.41
CA LYS A 202 43.89 -9.41 -72.52
C LYS A 202 44.40 -8.34 -73.50
N GLU A 203 45.02 -7.29 -72.99
CA GLU A 203 45.64 -6.24 -73.80
C GLU A 203 46.81 -6.77 -74.64
N VAL A 204 47.73 -7.51 -74.03
CA VAL A 204 48.84 -8.17 -74.74
C VAL A 204 48.32 -9.13 -75.80
N LEU A 205 47.34 -9.98 -75.47
CA LEU A 205 46.74 -10.91 -76.42
C LEU A 205 46.05 -10.19 -77.60
N HIS A 206 45.54 -8.98 -77.39
CA HIS A 206 44.94 -8.19 -78.45
C HIS A 206 45.96 -7.80 -79.54
N GLN A 207 47.22 -7.61 -79.17
CA GLN A 207 48.32 -7.23 -80.05
C GLN A 207 48.89 -8.41 -80.86
N LEU A 208 48.62 -9.67 -80.46
CA LEU A 208 49.12 -10.86 -81.15
C LEU A 208 48.29 -11.23 -82.40
N PRO A 209 48.91 -11.85 -83.43
CA PRO A 209 48.23 -12.39 -84.60
C PRO A 209 47.13 -13.41 -84.23
N ARG A 210 45.97 -13.29 -84.90
CA ARG A 210 44.76 -14.07 -84.60
C ARG A 210 44.91 -15.60 -84.48
N PRO A 211 45.65 -16.31 -85.37
CA PRO A 211 45.64 -17.77 -85.34
C PRO A 211 46.26 -18.36 -84.07
N GLN A 212 47.27 -17.69 -83.48
CA GLN A 212 47.92 -18.16 -82.25
C GLN A 212 47.25 -17.60 -80.98
N ALA A 213 46.61 -16.42 -81.05
CA ALA A 213 46.02 -15.77 -79.89
C ALA A 213 44.58 -16.22 -79.55
N SER A 214 43.84 -16.78 -80.51
CA SER A 214 42.45 -17.24 -80.34
C SER A 214 42.20 -18.12 -79.09
N PRO A 215 42.93 -19.23 -78.86
CA PRO A 215 42.69 -20.10 -77.71
C PRO A 215 43.00 -19.41 -76.37
N PHE A 216 44.03 -18.56 -76.33
CA PHE A 216 44.37 -17.82 -75.12
C PHE A 216 43.36 -16.70 -74.81
N LYS A 217 42.79 -16.08 -75.86
CA LYS A 217 41.72 -15.07 -75.72
C LYS A 217 40.46 -15.67 -75.09
N SER A 218 40.06 -16.88 -75.51
CA SER A 218 38.88 -17.55 -74.94
C SER A 218 39.12 -17.96 -73.48
N GLN A 219 40.32 -18.47 -73.16
CA GLN A 219 40.69 -18.80 -71.79
C GLN A 219 40.74 -17.55 -70.89
N ALA A 220 41.37 -16.45 -71.34
CA ALA A 220 41.41 -15.19 -70.59
C ALA A 220 40.01 -14.58 -70.38
N ALA A 221 39.12 -14.71 -71.38
CA ALA A 221 37.72 -14.28 -71.23
C ALA A 221 36.95 -15.13 -70.21
N LYS A 222 37.19 -16.44 -70.19
CA LYS A 222 36.59 -17.35 -69.19
C LYS A 222 37.06 -16.99 -67.78
N LEU A 223 38.38 -16.84 -67.58
CA LEU A 223 38.96 -16.43 -66.29
C LEU A 223 38.42 -15.07 -65.82
N ASP A 224 38.35 -14.07 -66.70
CA ASP A 224 37.76 -12.76 -66.39
C ASP A 224 36.30 -12.88 -65.90
N SER A 225 35.51 -13.75 -66.53
CA SER A 225 34.12 -13.98 -66.14
C SER A 225 33.99 -14.66 -64.78
N GLU A 226 34.87 -15.62 -64.47
CA GLU A 226 34.92 -16.33 -63.19
C GLU A 226 35.32 -15.38 -62.06
N VAL A 227 36.41 -14.61 -62.26
CA VAL A 227 36.91 -13.62 -61.28
C VAL A 227 35.85 -12.54 -60.99
N LYS A 228 35.15 -12.03 -62.01
CA LYS A 228 34.04 -11.07 -61.81
C LYS A 228 32.88 -11.67 -61.01
N ARG A 229 32.57 -12.95 -61.25
CA ARG A 229 31.51 -13.65 -60.51
C ARG A 229 31.90 -13.82 -59.04
N GLU A 230 33.13 -14.23 -58.75
CA GLU A 230 33.65 -14.36 -57.38
C GLU A 230 33.71 -13.02 -56.65
N LYS A 231 34.21 -11.97 -57.32
CA LYS A 231 34.22 -10.59 -56.79
C LYS A 231 32.83 -10.14 -56.36
N LYS A 232 31.81 -10.38 -57.19
CA LYS A 232 30.43 -10.03 -56.88
C LYS A 232 29.90 -10.82 -55.67
N ALA A 233 30.22 -12.11 -55.60
CA ALA A 233 29.82 -12.95 -54.47
C ALA A 233 30.45 -12.49 -53.15
N LEU A 234 31.76 -12.22 -53.14
CA LEU A 234 32.49 -11.75 -51.95
C LEU A 234 32.08 -10.33 -51.56
N SER A 235 31.88 -9.43 -52.52
CA SER A 235 31.37 -8.08 -52.24
C SER A 235 29.97 -8.10 -51.63
N ALA A 236 29.11 -9.02 -52.08
CA ALA A 236 27.78 -9.22 -51.49
C ALA A 236 27.84 -9.85 -50.09
N ALA A 237 28.82 -10.73 -49.83
CA ALA A 237 29.07 -11.24 -48.48
C ALA A 237 29.55 -10.13 -47.55
N LEU A 238 30.51 -9.31 -47.99
CA LEU A 238 31.06 -8.19 -47.22
C LEU A 238 29.98 -7.14 -46.91
N SER A 239 29.11 -6.81 -47.87
CA SER A 239 28.03 -5.86 -47.64
C SER A 239 27.01 -6.36 -46.60
N LYS A 240 26.69 -7.66 -46.61
CA LYS A 240 25.85 -8.26 -45.55
C LYS A 240 26.50 -8.09 -44.19
N ILE A 241 27.81 -8.25 -44.08
CA ILE A 241 28.50 -8.06 -42.81
C ILE A 241 28.45 -6.59 -42.35
N LEU A 242 28.76 -5.65 -43.25
CA LEU A 242 28.73 -4.21 -42.93
C LEU A 242 27.32 -3.75 -42.52
N ASN A 243 26.27 -4.31 -43.13
CA ASN A 243 24.88 -4.01 -42.79
C ASN A 243 24.51 -4.43 -41.35
N HIS A 244 25.24 -5.35 -40.74
CA HIS A 244 25.07 -5.71 -39.33
C HIS A 244 25.79 -4.72 -38.37
N GLY A 245 26.26 -3.57 -38.88
CA GLY A 245 26.87 -2.51 -38.08
C GLY A 245 28.31 -2.81 -37.64
N VAL A 246 28.94 -3.84 -38.22
CA VAL A 246 30.30 -4.24 -37.88
C VAL A 246 31.28 -3.46 -38.75
N SER A 247 32.03 -2.54 -38.13
CA SER A 247 33.21 -1.93 -38.74
C SER A 247 34.41 -2.83 -38.55
N PHE A 248 35.23 -2.93 -39.60
CA PHE A 248 36.50 -3.65 -39.61
C PHE A 248 37.70 -2.72 -39.45
#